data_AF-A0A2P4P674-F1
#
_entry.id   AF-A0A2P4P674-F1
#
_cell.length_a   1.000
_cell.length_b   1.000
_cell.length_c   1.000
_cell.angle_alpha   90.00
_cell.angle_beta   90.00
_cell.angle_gamma   90.00
#
_symmetry.space_group_name_H-M   'P 1'
#
loop_
_entity.id
_entity.type
_entity.pdbx_description
1 polymer ?
#
loop_
_entity_poly.entity_id
_entity_poly.type
_entity_poly.pdbx_seq_one_letter_code
_entity_poly.pdbx_strand_id
1 'polypeptide(L)'
;MSDTQEIHNYPFDSIINFKKSGHSFSYKIIKEGTYPNKSLLAYTLPPNKYRIPDDYMVETTWGRSNNRCVVQCFINYIDNKPVFQIWFGKCFEHVVSSVRSATDVTNLFHKEYTSLKKTKTSGIYLFGLHLKTLEMAREGKRRAHILKPIDQCGNSTLTKRAMSIGKHILAEFNEKTQKLYNLEDVPALESICYSVNKKHTFNISYENEDKTKKKQKLESIVRALDEGNIPRDSYR
;
A
#
# COMPACT_ATOMS: atom_id res chain seq x y z
N MET A 1 7.03 23.17 0.84
CA MET A 1 6.65 21.74 0.85
C MET A 1 7.39 21.09 2.01
N SER A 2 6.71 20.44 2.96
CA SER A 2 7.40 19.78 4.06
C SER A 2 7.93 18.45 3.58
N ASP A 3 9.24 18.29 3.47
CA ASP A 3 9.87 17.02 3.10
C ASP A 3 9.63 16.00 4.22
N THR A 4 8.63 15.14 4.01
CA THR A 4 8.43 13.92 4.80
C THR A 4 9.10 12.77 4.08
N GLN A 5 9.99 12.06 4.76
CA GLN A 5 10.69 10.91 4.21
C GLN A 5 10.45 9.67 5.07
N GLU A 6 10.00 8.60 4.42
CA GLU A 6 9.88 7.27 5.00
C GLU A 6 11.00 6.40 4.40
N ILE A 7 11.87 5.83 5.24
CA ILE A 7 13.06 5.06 4.83
C ILE A 7 12.94 3.67 5.46
N HIS A 8 12.84 2.63 4.62
CA HIS A 8 12.65 1.24 5.08
C HIS A 8 13.12 0.24 4.02
N ASN A 9 13.33 -1.01 4.47
CA ASN A 9 13.43 -2.19 3.62
C ASN A 9 12.36 -3.25 4.01
N TYR A 10 11.23 -2.78 4.55
CA TYR A 10 10.11 -3.64 4.96
C TYR A 10 9.55 -4.43 3.75
N PRO A 11 9.23 -5.74 3.90
CA PRO A 11 9.19 -6.51 5.14
C PRO A 11 10.50 -7.23 5.51
N PHE A 12 11.59 -7.07 4.75
CA PHE A 12 12.87 -7.72 5.06
C PHE A 12 13.51 -7.18 6.34
N ASP A 13 13.34 -5.87 6.58
CA ASP A 13 13.67 -5.24 7.84
C ASP A 13 12.38 -4.72 8.51
N SER A 14 12.21 -5.06 9.78
CA SER A 14 11.12 -4.60 10.63
C SER A 14 11.22 -3.12 11.02
N ILE A 15 12.36 -2.47 10.76
CA ILE A 15 12.60 -1.08 11.12
C ILE A 15 12.17 -0.14 9.99
N ILE A 16 11.35 0.85 10.34
CA ILE A 16 10.91 1.95 9.48
C ILE A 16 11.33 3.26 10.13
N ASN A 17 12.12 4.07 9.43
CA ASN A 17 12.53 5.38 9.90
C ASN A 17 11.71 6.46 9.20
N PHE A 18 11.17 7.40 9.97
CA PHE A 18 10.37 8.50 9.45
C PHE A 18 10.95 9.85 9.88
N LYS A 19 11.17 10.75 8.91
CA LYS A 19 11.67 12.10 9.14
C LYS A 19 10.64 13.12 8.68
N LYS A 20 10.38 14.12 9.54
CA LYS A 20 9.52 15.26 9.23
C LYS A 20 10.04 16.51 9.93
N SER A 21 10.45 17.53 9.17
CA SER A 21 10.73 18.91 9.64
C SER A 21 11.31 19.00 11.06
N GLY A 22 12.50 18.42 11.29
CA GLY A 22 13.20 18.46 12.57
C GLY A 22 12.82 17.39 13.61
N HIS A 23 11.81 16.57 13.32
CA HIS A 23 11.41 15.40 14.07
C HIS A 23 11.80 14.12 13.35
N SER A 24 12.24 13.12 14.10
CA SER A 24 12.58 11.80 13.59
C SER A 24 12.02 10.73 14.51
N PHE A 25 11.42 9.73 13.91
CA PHE A 25 10.86 8.56 14.58
C PHE A 25 11.50 7.32 13.97
N SER A 26 11.74 6.33 14.82
CA SER A 26 12.12 4.99 14.41
C SER A 26 11.08 4.03 14.93
N TYR A 27 10.51 3.22 14.04
CA TYR A 27 9.47 2.25 14.32
C TYR A 27 10.03 0.87 14.11
N LYS A 28 10.01 0.03 15.13
CA LYS A 28 10.26 -1.40 15.00
C LYS A 28 8.92 -2.12 15.04
N ILE A 29 8.53 -2.67 13.90
CA ILE A 29 7.25 -3.36 13.73
C ILE A 29 7.34 -4.74 14.39
N ILE A 30 6.60 -4.93 15.48
CA ILE A 30 6.57 -6.21 16.20
C ILE A 30 5.45 -7.08 15.64
N LYS A 31 4.25 -6.49 15.46
CA LYS A 31 3.13 -7.10 14.77
C LYS A 31 2.52 -6.10 13.81
N GLU A 32 2.42 -6.47 12.53
CA GLU A 32 1.81 -5.62 11.51
C GLU A 32 0.31 -5.41 11.74
N GLY A 33 -0.37 -6.40 12.33
CA GLY A 33 -1.83 -6.39 12.46
C GLY A 33 -2.57 -6.48 11.11
N THR A 34 -3.90 -6.49 11.16
CA THR A 34 -4.75 -6.52 9.96
C THR A 34 -5.87 -5.50 10.05
N TYR A 35 -6.45 -5.09 8.92
CA TYR A 35 -7.65 -4.25 8.96
C TYR A 35 -8.89 -5.12 9.14
N PRO A 36 -9.74 -4.80 10.13
CA PRO A 36 -11.04 -5.47 10.27
C PRO A 36 -11.92 -5.36 9.02
N ASN A 37 -13.01 -6.12 9.03
CA ASN A 37 -14.04 -6.02 8.01
C ASN A 37 -14.61 -4.60 7.92
N LYS A 38 -15.12 -4.25 6.73
CA LYS A 38 -15.52 -2.86 6.40
C LYS A 38 -16.57 -2.29 7.37
N SER A 39 -17.43 -3.15 7.94
CA SER A 39 -18.44 -2.76 8.94
C SER A 39 -17.86 -2.37 10.30
N LEU A 40 -16.67 -2.86 10.65
CA LEU A 40 -16.02 -2.66 11.96
C LEU A 40 -14.82 -1.71 11.89
N LEU A 41 -14.35 -1.40 10.68
CA LEU A 41 -13.13 -0.65 10.46
C LEU A 41 -13.23 0.78 11.01
N ALA A 42 -12.44 1.07 12.04
CA ALA A 42 -12.34 2.41 12.61
C ALA A 42 -11.29 3.27 11.88
N TYR A 43 -11.44 4.59 12.03
CA TYR A 43 -10.56 5.59 11.43
C TYR A 43 -10.14 6.67 12.43
N THR A 44 -8.98 7.27 12.21
CA THR A 44 -8.58 8.48 12.93
C THR A 44 -9.46 9.68 12.53
N LEU A 45 -9.53 10.68 13.41
CA LEU A 45 -10.29 11.91 13.17
C LEU A 45 -9.65 12.78 12.08
N PRO A 46 -10.43 13.64 11.38
CA PRO A 46 -9.91 14.62 10.42
C PRO A 46 -8.80 15.53 10.99
N PRO A 47 -7.92 16.11 10.15
CA PRO A 47 -8.00 16.17 8.68
C PRO A 47 -7.53 14.90 7.97
N ASN A 48 -6.67 14.10 8.60
CA ASN A 48 -6.14 12.86 8.02
C ASN A 48 -6.84 11.63 8.61
N LYS A 49 -7.49 10.83 7.77
CA LYS A 49 -8.23 9.62 8.18
C LYS A 49 -7.43 8.36 7.88
N TYR A 50 -6.69 7.88 8.87
CA TYR A 50 -5.94 6.62 8.81
C TYR A 50 -6.80 5.48 9.34
N ARG A 51 -6.76 4.33 8.66
CA ARG A 51 -7.43 3.10 9.10
C ARG A 51 -6.75 2.53 10.34
N ILE A 52 -7.54 2.06 11.31
CA ILE A 52 -7.02 1.49 12.54
C ILE A 52 -6.89 -0.04 12.41
N PRO A 53 -5.67 -0.60 12.49
CA PRO A 53 -5.44 -2.04 12.44
C PRO A 53 -5.80 -2.73 13.77
N ASP A 54 -6.09 -4.02 13.69
CA ASP A 54 -6.28 -4.95 14.80
C ASP A 54 -5.02 -5.82 15.00
N ASP A 55 -4.80 -6.30 16.23
CA ASP A 55 -3.58 -7.00 16.71
C ASP A 55 -2.28 -6.35 16.22
N TYR A 56 -2.21 -5.01 16.27
CA TYR A 56 -1.06 -4.24 15.84
C TYR A 56 -0.17 -3.88 17.01
N MET A 57 1.15 -4.06 16.85
CA MET A 57 2.14 -3.74 17.86
C MET A 57 3.38 -3.12 17.22
N VAL A 58 3.79 -1.96 17.73
CA VAL A 58 4.98 -1.25 17.27
C VAL A 58 5.75 -0.70 18.46
N GLU A 59 7.07 -0.82 18.40
CA GLU A 59 7.96 -0.07 19.29
C GLU A 59 8.39 1.21 18.60
N THR A 60 8.13 2.34 19.24
CA THR A 60 8.39 3.67 18.69
C THR A 60 9.44 4.37 19.52
N THR A 61 10.51 4.79 18.86
CA THR A 61 11.58 5.58 19.45
C THR A 61 11.61 6.99 18.85
N TRP A 62 11.67 8.01 19.71
CA TRP A 62 11.83 9.41 19.29
C TRP A 62 12.64 10.21 20.32
N GLY A 63 13.08 11.41 19.93
CA GLY A 63 13.93 12.28 20.77
C GLY A 63 15.41 12.21 20.37
N ARG A 64 16.24 13.04 21.02
CA ARG A 64 17.66 13.21 20.67
C ARG A 64 18.57 12.69 21.77
N SER A 65 19.64 11.99 21.40
CA SER A 65 20.74 11.57 22.30
C SER A 65 20.20 10.93 23.60
N ASN A 66 20.60 11.44 24.76
CA ASN A 66 20.22 10.94 26.09
C ASN A 66 18.74 11.17 26.46
N ASN A 67 17.97 11.87 25.61
CA ASN A 67 16.54 12.14 25.78
C ASN A 67 15.66 11.28 24.85
N ARG A 68 16.18 10.16 24.34
CA ARG A 68 15.39 9.21 23.57
C ARG A 68 14.33 8.58 24.47
N CYS A 69 13.09 8.61 24.02
CA CYS A 69 11.98 7.91 24.62
C CYS A 69 11.62 6.72 23.73
N VAL A 70 11.38 5.58 24.36
CA VAL A 70 10.98 4.33 23.71
C VAL A 70 9.68 3.89 24.38
N VAL A 71 8.68 3.60 23.57
CA VAL A 71 7.40 3.03 24.04
C VAL A 71 6.95 1.93 23.10
N GLN A 72 6.14 1.02 23.61
CA GLN A 72 5.41 0.07 22.78
C GLN A 72 3.96 0.50 22.67
N CYS A 73 3.48 0.66 21.46
CA CYS A 73 2.10 0.98 21.15
C CYS A 73 1.40 -0.27 20.66
N PHE A 74 0.23 -0.55 21.25
CA PHE A 74 -0.58 -1.71 20.92
C PHE A 74 -2.01 -1.31 20.60
N ILE A 75 -2.58 -1.94 19.58
CA ILE A 75 -3.99 -1.78 19.19
C ILE A 75 -4.61 -3.15 19.01
N ASN A 76 -5.73 -3.37 19.67
CA ASN A 76 -6.61 -4.51 19.46
C ASN A 76 -8.07 -4.07 19.41
N TYR A 77 -8.92 -4.87 18.78
CA TYR A 77 -10.36 -4.67 18.78
C TYR A 77 -11.00 -5.55 19.86
N ILE A 78 -11.58 -4.92 20.87
CA ILE A 78 -12.38 -5.57 21.92
C ILE A 78 -13.83 -5.12 21.73
N ASP A 79 -14.77 -6.07 21.71
CA ASP A 79 -16.19 -5.80 21.46
C ASP A 79 -16.43 -4.91 20.23
N ASN A 80 -15.71 -5.23 19.13
CA ASN A 80 -15.75 -4.52 17.86
C ASN A 80 -15.28 -3.05 17.90
N LYS A 81 -14.57 -2.62 18.95
CA LYS A 81 -14.02 -1.27 19.07
C LYS A 81 -12.52 -1.30 19.32
N PRO A 82 -11.74 -0.39 18.70
CA PRO A 82 -10.32 -0.33 18.93
C PRO A 82 -10.02 0.14 20.36
N VAL A 83 -9.14 -0.58 21.03
CA VAL A 83 -8.53 -0.20 22.30
C VAL A 83 -7.07 0.10 22.03
N PHE A 84 -6.64 1.29 22.43
CA PHE A 84 -5.29 1.79 22.24
C PHE A 84 -4.53 1.69 23.55
N GLN A 85 -3.33 1.13 23.52
CA GLN A 85 -2.47 1.00 24.69
C GLN A 85 -1.07 1.54 24.40
N ILE A 86 -0.46 2.17 25.40
CA ILE A 86 0.95 2.57 25.37
C ILE A 86 1.62 1.96 26.59
N TRP A 87 2.63 1.15 26.34
CA TRP A 87 3.47 0.52 27.33
C TRP A 87 4.81 1.27 27.39
N PHE A 88 5.27 1.61 28.59
CA PHE A 88 6.43 2.47 28.80
C PHE A 88 7.12 2.15 30.14
N GLY A 89 8.33 2.67 30.35
CA GLY A 89 9.18 2.29 31.48
C GLY A 89 10.45 1.55 31.03
N LYS A 90 11.29 1.11 31.97
CA LYS A 90 12.57 0.45 31.64
C LYS A 90 12.39 -0.90 30.92
N CYS A 91 11.28 -1.57 31.20
CA CYS A 91 10.88 -2.88 30.69
C CYS A 91 9.40 -2.89 30.25
N PHE A 92 8.85 -1.73 29.86
CA PHE A 92 7.45 -1.57 29.48
C PHE A 92 6.46 -1.97 30.61
N GLU A 93 6.85 -1.75 31.86
CA GLU A 93 6.10 -2.11 33.06
C GLU A 93 4.86 -1.25 33.33
N HIS A 94 4.79 -0.05 32.76
CA HIS A 94 3.65 0.85 32.89
C HIS A 94 2.78 0.83 31.65
N VAL A 95 1.46 0.85 31.84
CA VAL A 95 0.47 0.84 30.77
C VAL A 95 -0.58 1.92 30.98
N VAL A 96 -0.81 2.70 29.93
CA VAL A 96 -2.03 3.50 29.79
C VAL A 96 -2.88 2.93 28.65
N SER A 97 -4.20 3.02 28.79
CA SER A 97 -5.14 2.56 27.77
C SER A 97 -6.24 3.58 27.52
N SER A 98 -6.78 3.58 26.31
CA SER A 98 -7.97 4.36 25.95
C SER A 98 -8.77 3.64 24.88
N VAL A 99 -10.09 3.68 25.02
CA VAL A 99 -11.04 3.25 23.98
C VAL A 99 -11.46 4.41 23.05
N ARG A 100 -10.96 5.63 23.30
CA ARG A 100 -11.40 6.84 22.61
C ARG A 100 -10.60 7.11 21.34
N SER A 101 -9.27 7.16 21.46
CA SER A 101 -8.37 7.37 20.32
C SER A 101 -6.90 7.20 20.71
N ALA A 102 -6.04 7.04 19.69
CA ALA A 102 -4.58 7.12 19.86
C ALA A 102 -4.13 8.44 20.51
N THR A 103 -4.79 9.57 20.21
CA THR A 103 -4.44 10.88 20.80
C THR A 103 -4.80 10.93 22.29
N ASP A 104 -5.94 10.36 22.67
CA ASP A 104 -6.40 10.34 24.05
C ASP A 104 -5.45 9.52 24.94
N VAL A 105 -5.09 8.29 24.55
CA VAL A 105 -4.09 7.50 25.28
C VAL A 105 -2.72 8.17 25.32
N THR A 106 -2.32 8.87 24.25
CA THR A 106 -1.07 9.63 24.24
C THR A 106 -1.08 10.78 25.24
N ASN A 107 -2.23 11.44 25.43
CA ASN A 107 -2.37 12.46 26.46
C ASN A 107 -2.30 11.87 27.87
N LEU A 108 -2.88 10.68 28.09
CA LEU A 108 -2.75 9.95 29.37
C LEU A 108 -1.28 9.59 29.64
N PHE A 109 -0.59 9.03 28.64
CA PHE A 109 0.83 8.74 28.71
C PHE A 109 1.64 9.99 29.08
N HIS A 110 1.41 11.13 28.42
CA HIS A 110 2.14 12.37 28.74
C HIS A 110 1.86 12.85 30.16
N LYS A 111 0.63 12.68 30.69
CA LYS A 111 0.32 13.05 32.08
C LYS A 111 1.07 12.20 33.09
N GLU A 112 1.19 10.90 32.85
CA GLU A 112 1.86 9.97 33.77
C GLU A 112 3.38 9.99 33.64
N TYR A 113 3.89 9.97 32.40
CA TYR A 113 5.32 9.92 32.12
C TYR A 113 6.00 11.29 32.23
N THR A 114 5.25 12.37 31.96
CA THR A 114 5.83 13.68 31.69
C THR A 114 5.30 14.75 32.64
N SER A 115 5.65 14.64 33.92
CA SER A 115 5.64 15.80 34.82
C SER A 115 6.79 16.79 34.52
N LEU A 116 7.72 16.48 33.58
CA LEU A 116 9.01 17.18 33.42
C LEU A 116 9.39 17.68 32.00
N LYS A 117 8.64 17.41 30.92
CA LYS A 117 9.01 17.83 29.54
C LYS A 117 7.84 18.45 28.75
N LYS A 118 8.06 19.62 28.14
CA LYS A 118 7.03 20.41 27.41
C LYS A 118 6.65 19.89 26.02
N THR A 119 7.23 18.78 25.55
CA THR A 119 7.04 18.30 24.17
C THR A 119 5.93 17.28 24.06
N LYS A 120 4.78 17.68 23.48
CA LYS A 120 3.67 16.77 23.18
C LYS A 120 3.91 16.05 21.85
N THR A 121 4.06 14.73 21.89
CA THR A 121 4.07 13.88 20.68
C THR A 121 2.62 13.56 20.27
N SER A 122 2.32 13.60 18.97
CA SER A 122 1.00 13.20 18.45
C SER A 122 0.84 11.68 18.47
N GLY A 123 -0.33 11.19 18.90
CA GLY A 123 -0.63 9.76 18.91
C GLY A 123 -0.56 9.11 17.53
N ILE A 124 -0.84 9.85 16.45
CA ILE A 124 -0.72 9.33 15.09
C ILE A 124 0.73 8.98 14.74
N TYR A 125 1.68 9.82 15.18
CA TYR A 125 3.11 9.53 15.00
C TYR A 125 3.55 8.47 15.99
N LEU A 126 3.11 8.52 17.25
CA LEU A 126 3.50 7.56 18.26
C LEU A 126 3.13 6.11 17.87
N PHE A 127 1.94 5.91 17.32
CA PHE A 127 1.49 4.60 16.84
C PHE A 127 1.96 4.28 15.40
N GLY A 128 2.63 5.19 14.70
CA GLY A 128 3.02 4.98 13.30
C GLY A 128 1.84 4.78 12.34
N LEU A 129 0.64 5.28 12.66
CA LEU A 129 -0.58 5.05 11.86
C LEU A 129 -0.54 5.70 10.47
N HIS A 130 0.37 6.65 10.27
CA HIS A 130 0.57 7.37 9.01
C HIS A 130 1.55 6.68 8.05
N LEU A 131 2.22 5.61 8.49
CA LEU A 131 3.23 4.90 7.69
C LEU A 131 2.57 4.26 6.47
N LYS A 132 2.93 4.73 5.27
CA LYS A 132 2.31 4.25 4.02
C LYS A 132 2.71 2.82 3.72
N THR A 133 3.92 2.41 4.07
CA THR A 133 4.38 1.03 3.85
C THR A 133 3.52 0.00 4.56
N LEU A 134 3.08 0.29 5.79
CA LEU A 134 2.22 -0.64 6.52
C LEU A 134 0.81 -0.71 5.93
N GLU A 135 0.29 0.41 5.45
CA GLU A 135 -0.98 0.44 4.72
C GLU A 135 -0.90 -0.45 3.47
N MET A 136 0.14 -0.29 2.66
CA MET A 136 0.35 -1.10 1.45
C MET A 136 0.55 -2.59 1.77
N ALA A 137 1.32 -2.92 2.81
CA ALA A 137 1.56 -4.30 3.22
C ALA A 137 0.26 -5.02 3.63
N ARG A 138 -0.57 -4.36 4.45
CA ARG A 138 -1.87 -4.90 4.89
C ARG A 138 -2.84 -5.08 3.73
N GLU A 139 -2.89 -4.13 2.81
CA GLU A 139 -3.70 -4.26 1.61
C GLU A 139 -3.24 -5.40 0.70
N GLY A 140 -1.93 -5.57 0.54
CA GLY A 140 -1.34 -6.65 -0.24
C GLY A 140 -1.78 -8.02 0.26
N LYS A 141 -1.75 -8.25 1.58
CA LYS A 141 -2.22 -9.49 2.21
C LYS A 141 -3.72 -9.71 2.01
N ARG A 142 -4.55 -8.68 2.21
CA ARG A 142 -6.00 -8.78 1.96
C ARG A 142 -6.30 -9.12 0.49
N ARG A 143 -5.56 -8.55 -0.46
CA ARG A 143 -5.71 -8.90 -1.89
C ARG A 143 -5.23 -10.32 -2.17
N ALA A 144 -4.15 -10.78 -1.55
CA ALA A 144 -3.67 -12.16 -1.72
C ALA A 144 -4.73 -13.19 -1.31
N HIS A 145 -5.47 -12.96 -0.23
CA HIS A 145 -6.60 -13.82 0.16
C HIS A 145 -7.80 -13.78 -0.81
N ILE A 146 -7.95 -12.70 -1.59
CA ILE A 146 -9.03 -12.56 -2.58
C ILE A 146 -8.62 -13.13 -3.95
N LEU A 147 -7.33 -13.08 -4.29
CA LEU A 147 -6.84 -13.47 -5.61
C LEU A 147 -6.66 -14.98 -5.69
N LYS A 148 -7.34 -15.59 -6.65
CA LYS A 148 -7.11 -16.99 -7.00
C LYS A 148 -5.63 -17.22 -7.40
N PRO A 149 -5.02 -18.34 -6.96
CA PRO A 149 -3.74 -18.81 -7.48
C PRO A 149 -3.74 -18.86 -9.00
N ILE A 150 -2.56 -18.70 -9.60
CA ILE A 150 -2.44 -18.60 -11.06
C ILE A 150 -2.94 -19.85 -11.78
N ASP A 151 -2.71 -21.03 -11.19
CA ASP A 151 -3.14 -22.33 -11.72
C ASP A 151 -4.67 -22.54 -11.63
N GLN A 152 -5.37 -21.66 -10.91
CA GLN A 152 -6.83 -21.67 -10.79
C GLN A 152 -7.49 -20.49 -11.53
N CYS A 153 -6.71 -19.70 -12.28
CA CYS A 153 -7.20 -18.56 -13.04
C CYS A 153 -7.47 -18.95 -14.49
N GLY A 154 -8.60 -18.50 -15.04
CA GLY A 154 -8.82 -18.56 -16.49
C GLY A 154 -7.95 -17.55 -17.25
N ASN A 155 -7.68 -17.83 -18.53
CA ASN A 155 -6.83 -16.99 -19.40
C ASN A 155 -7.23 -15.51 -19.35
N SER A 156 -8.52 -15.18 -19.36
CA SER A 156 -8.99 -13.79 -19.29
C SER A 156 -8.53 -13.04 -18.03
N THR A 157 -8.43 -13.74 -16.89
CA THR A 157 -7.94 -13.17 -15.64
C THR A 157 -6.42 -12.98 -15.71
N LEU A 158 -5.70 -13.96 -16.26
CA LEU A 158 -4.26 -13.90 -16.47
C LEU A 158 -3.90 -12.72 -17.40
N THR A 159 -4.59 -12.56 -18.52
CA THR A 159 -4.37 -11.45 -19.45
C THR A 159 -4.66 -10.10 -18.80
N LYS A 160 -5.74 -9.97 -18.01
CA LYS A 160 -6.04 -8.74 -17.28
C LYS A 160 -4.94 -8.39 -16.27
N ARG A 161 -4.44 -9.37 -15.51
CA ARG A 161 -3.32 -9.17 -14.58
C ARG A 161 -2.06 -8.72 -15.33
N ALA A 162 -1.73 -9.39 -16.44
CA ALA A 162 -0.58 -9.03 -17.25
C ALA A 162 -0.68 -7.63 -17.85
N MET A 163 -1.82 -7.29 -18.46
CA MET A 163 -2.06 -5.94 -18.98
C MET A 163 -1.98 -4.87 -17.88
N SER A 164 -2.44 -5.16 -16.66
CA SER A 164 -2.35 -4.22 -15.54
C SER A 164 -0.90 -3.93 -15.15
N ILE A 165 -0.05 -4.97 -15.09
CA ILE A 165 1.39 -4.83 -14.83
C ILE A 165 2.03 -4.01 -15.96
N GLY A 166 1.72 -4.34 -17.21
CA GLY A 166 2.27 -3.63 -18.35
C GLY A 166 1.95 -2.13 -18.33
N LYS A 167 0.69 -1.78 -18.12
CA LYS A 167 0.27 -0.37 -18.00
C LYS A 167 1.03 0.38 -16.90
N HIS A 168 1.23 -0.24 -15.74
CA HIS A 168 1.93 0.38 -14.64
C HIS A 168 3.41 0.63 -14.97
N ILE A 169 4.10 -0.37 -15.51
CA ILE A 169 5.52 -0.25 -15.86
C ILE A 169 5.72 0.75 -16.99
N LEU A 170 4.84 0.77 -18.00
CA LEU A 170 4.90 1.78 -19.07
C LEU A 170 4.73 3.21 -18.52
N ALA A 171 3.82 3.42 -17.57
CA ALA A 171 3.63 4.72 -16.94
C ALA A 171 4.86 5.16 -16.14
N GLU A 172 5.43 4.25 -15.34
CA GLU A 172 6.65 4.53 -14.56
C GLU A 172 7.86 4.80 -15.47
N PHE A 173 8.01 4.03 -16.56
CA PHE A 173 9.04 4.24 -17.57
C PHE A 173 8.95 5.65 -18.14
N ASN A 174 7.76 6.06 -18.63
CA ASN A 174 7.55 7.38 -19.21
C ASN A 174 7.80 8.53 -18.21
N GLU A 175 7.49 8.34 -16.92
CA GLU A 175 7.78 9.36 -15.90
C GLU A 175 9.29 9.50 -15.65
N LYS A 176 10.01 8.37 -15.62
CA LYS A 176 11.45 8.36 -15.35
C LYS A 176 12.27 8.84 -16.55
N THR A 177 11.87 8.49 -17.78
CA THR A 177 12.62 8.89 -18.97
C THR A 177 12.71 10.40 -19.11
N GLN A 178 11.63 11.13 -18.82
CA GLN A 178 11.62 12.60 -18.81
C GLN A 178 12.64 13.24 -17.87
N LYS A 179 13.07 12.52 -16.83
CA LYS A 179 14.02 13.03 -15.80
C LYS A 179 15.45 12.56 -16.04
N LEU A 180 15.64 11.48 -16.80
CA LEU A 180 16.92 10.78 -16.93
C LEU A 180 17.55 10.93 -18.32
N TYR A 181 16.77 11.25 -19.35
CA TYR A 181 17.22 11.38 -20.73
C TYR A 181 17.13 12.83 -21.21
N ASN A 182 17.92 13.17 -22.22
CA ASN A 182 17.77 14.45 -22.92
C ASN A 182 16.45 14.46 -23.71
N LEU A 183 15.94 15.65 -24.03
CA LEU A 183 14.75 15.82 -24.89
C LEU A 183 14.97 15.32 -26.33
N GLU A 184 16.21 15.25 -26.80
CA GLU A 184 16.57 14.70 -28.11
C GLU A 184 16.61 13.16 -28.13
N ASP A 185 16.78 12.54 -26.96
CA ASP A 185 16.78 11.08 -26.84
C ASP A 185 15.33 10.58 -26.77
N VAL A 186 15.00 9.55 -27.55
CA VAL A 186 13.66 8.94 -27.57
C VAL A 186 13.73 7.51 -27.00
N PRO A 187 13.81 7.35 -25.67
CA PRO A 187 13.81 6.03 -25.05
C PRO A 187 12.45 5.35 -25.25
N ALA A 188 12.46 4.10 -25.69
CA ALA A 188 11.26 3.30 -25.94
C ALA A 188 11.27 2.02 -25.09
N LEU A 189 10.12 1.72 -24.48
CA LEU A 189 9.90 0.44 -23.81
C LEU A 189 9.27 -0.53 -24.81
N GLU A 190 10.07 -1.44 -25.38
CA GLU A 190 9.61 -2.35 -26.44
C GLU A 190 8.72 -3.47 -25.91
N SER A 191 9.15 -4.15 -24.85
CA SER A 191 8.40 -5.24 -24.25
C SER A 191 8.74 -5.47 -22.77
N ILE A 192 7.87 -6.21 -22.08
CA ILE A 192 8.12 -6.75 -20.75
C ILE A 192 7.89 -8.24 -20.79
N CYS A 193 8.92 -9.00 -20.40
CA CYS A 193 8.83 -10.45 -20.24
C CYS A 193 9.05 -10.82 -18.77
N TYR A 194 8.13 -11.61 -18.20
CA TYR A 194 8.27 -12.16 -16.85
C TYR A 194 7.55 -13.49 -16.74
N SER A 195 7.95 -14.30 -15.75
CA SER A 195 7.28 -15.57 -15.47
C SER A 195 6.81 -15.65 -14.03
N VAL A 196 5.68 -16.33 -13.82
CA VAL A 196 5.18 -16.69 -12.49
C VAL A 196 5.32 -18.20 -12.32
N ASN A 197 5.98 -18.60 -11.22
CA ASN A 197 6.27 -19.99 -10.88
C ASN A 197 7.04 -20.77 -11.98
N LYS A 198 7.77 -20.06 -12.86
CA LYS A 198 8.46 -20.62 -14.05
C LYS A 198 7.55 -21.41 -15.02
N LYS A 199 6.23 -21.34 -14.83
CA LYS A 199 5.22 -22.06 -15.65
C LYS A 199 4.45 -21.12 -16.56
N HIS A 200 4.10 -19.94 -16.04
CA HIS A 200 3.29 -18.97 -16.78
C HIS A 200 4.17 -17.80 -17.20
N THR A 201 4.56 -17.79 -18.47
CA THR A 201 5.35 -16.72 -19.06
C THR A 201 4.43 -15.70 -19.71
N PHE A 202 4.63 -14.43 -19.36
CA PHE A 202 3.91 -13.30 -19.90
C PHE A 202 4.89 -12.45 -20.71
N ASN A 203 4.54 -12.20 -21.97
CA ASN A 203 5.21 -11.24 -22.82
C ASN A 203 4.20 -10.14 -23.18
N ILE A 204 4.55 -8.90 -22.86
CA ILE A 204 3.75 -7.72 -23.14
C ILE A 204 4.56 -6.87 -24.11
N SER A 205 4.17 -6.85 -25.38
CA SER A 205 4.76 -5.99 -26.40
C SER A 205 4.02 -4.66 -26.46
N TYR A 206 4.77 -3.56 -26.56
CA TYR A 206 4.23 -2.20 -26.74
C TYR A 206 4.32 -1.70 -28.18
N GLU A 207 4.89 -2.50 -29.09
CA GLU A 207 4.90 -2.19 -30.52
C GLU A 207 3.47 -2.07 -31.06
N ASN A 208 3.08 -0.86 -31.48
CA ASN A 208 2.01 -0.51 -32.43
C ASN A 208 0.81 -1.48 -32.61
N GLU A 209 0.33 -2.10 -31.53
CA GLU A 209 -0.78 -3.06 -31.56
C GLU A 209 -2.10 -2.41 -32.03
N ASP A 210 -2.17 -1.08 -31.97
CA ASP A 210 -3.40 -0.33 -32.21
C ASP A 210 -3.78 -0.30 -33.71
N LYS A 211 -2.85 -0.49 -34.65
CA LYS A 211 -3.19 -0.57 -36.08
C LYS A 211 -3.55 -2.00 -36.51
N THR A 212 -2.81 -3.00 -36.05
CA THR A 212 -3.00 -4.40 -36.46
C THR A 212 -4.24 -5.04 -35.83
N LYS A 213 -4.51 -4.79 -34.53
CA LYS A 213 -5.74 -5.29 -33.87
C LYS A 213 -6.99 -4.56 -34.35
N LYS A 214 -6.92 -3.25 -34.66
CA LYS A 214 -8.04 -2.53 -35.30
C LYS A 214 -8.33 -3.08 -36.68
N LYS A 215 -7.29 -3.33 -37.50
CA LYS A 215 -7.43 -3.93 -38.84
C LYS A 215 -8.04 -5.33 -38.78
N GLN A 216 -7.53 -6.23 -37.94
CA GLN A 216 -8.09 -7.58 -37.77
C GLN A 216 -9.54 -7.57 -37.25
N LYS A 217 -9.87 -6.66 -36.34
CA LYS A 217 -11.25 -6.49 -35.86
C LYS A 217 -12.17 -5.96 -36.96
N LEU A 218 -11.71 -5.02 -37.78
CA LEU A 218 -12.45 -4.52 -38.95
C LEU A 218 -12.68 -5.65 -39.96
N GLU A 219 -11.63 -6.40 -40.30
CA GLU A 219 -11.68 -7.53 -41.23
C GLU A 219 -12.63 -8.63 -40.75
N SER A 220 -12.65 -8.92 -39.44
CA SER A 220 -13.58 -9.89 -38.85
C SER A 220 -15.04 -9.43 -38.91
N ILE A 221 -15.30 -8.13 -38.73
CA ILE A 221 -16.64 -7.55 -38.86
C ILE A 221 -17.10 -7.57 -40.32
N VAL A 222 -16.24 -7.18 -41.27
CA VAL A 222 -16.53 -7.23 -42.71
C VAL A 222 -16.83 -8.66 -43.15
N ARG A 223 -16.00 -9.63 -42.75
CA ARG A 223 -16.18 -11.03 -43.13
C ARG A 223 -17.49 -11.61 -42.56
N ALA A 224 -17.87 -11.27 -41.33
CA ALA A 224 -19.15 -11.68 -40.76
C ALA A 224 -20.37 -11.03 -41.44
N LEU A 225 -20.24 -9.80 -41.95
CA LEU A 225 -21.28 -9.13 -42.74
C LEU A 225 -21.41 -9.74 -44.14
N ASP A 226 -20.29 -10.10 -44.77
CA ASP A 226 -20.26 -10.75 -46.08
C ASP A 226 -20.81 -12.18 -46.02
N GLU A 227 -20.45 -12.95 -44.99
CA GLU A 227 -20.97 -14.31 -44.76
C GLU A 227 -22.44 -14.32 -44.31
N GLY A 228 -22.93 -13.21 -43.75
CA GLY A 228 -24.34 -13.02 -43.36
C GLY A 228 -25.26 -12.55 -44.49
N ASN A 229 -24.73 -12.18 -45.66
CA ASN A 229 -25.53 -11.77 -46.80
C ASN A 229 -26.11 -12.99 -47.52
N ILE A 230 -27.32 -13.37 -47.12
CA ILE A 230 -28.17 -14.31 -47.86
C ILE A 230 -28.40 -13.74 -49.28
N PRO A 231 -28.15 -14.51 -50.36
CA PRO A 231 -28.39 -14.05 -51.72
C PRO A 231 -29.86 -13.66 -51.91
N ARG A 232 -30.11 -12.45 -52.43
CA ARG A 232 -31.45 -11.91 -52.72
C ARG A 232 -32.27 -12.76 -53.70
N ASP A 233 -31.65 -13.72 -54.38
CA ASP A 233 -32.34 -14.63 -55.31
C ASP A 233 -33.28 -15.64 -54.64
N SER A 234 -33.34 -15.64 -53.30
CA SER A 234 -34.25 -16.51 -52.52
C SER A 234 -35.68 -15.96 -52.37
N TYR A 235 -35.97 -14.78 -52.95
CA TYR A 235 -37.26 -14.08 -52.86
C TYR A 235 -38.04 -14.01 -54.20
N ARG A 236 -37.77 -14.92 -55.14
CA ARG A 236 -38.59 -15.08 -56.35
C ARG A 236 -39.44 -16.33 -56.30
#